data_AF-A0A3B5KQX0-F1
#
_entry.id   AF-A0A3B5KQX0-F1
#
_cell.length_a   1.000
_cell.length_b   1.000
_cell.length_c   1.000
_cell.angle_alpha   90.00
_cell.angle_beta   90.00
_cell.angle_gamma   90.00
#
_symmetry.space_group_name_H-M   'P 1'
#
loop_
_entity.id
_entity.type
_entity.pdbx_description
1 polymer ?
#
loop_
_entity_poly.entity_id
_entity_poly.type
_entity_poly.pdbx_seq_one_letter_code
_entity_poly.pdbx_strand_id
1 'polypeptide(L)'
;MHVGGLHISAFISLLSLGLICEKSSDGLSAKCMCPLSCDGKPDQMVCGSDGKDYRNECELHQQACKNQKNIRVQFQGPCGESSPLLPFLLVSCFLLVGQS
;
A
#
# COMPACT_ATOMS: atom_id res chain seq x y z
N MET A 1 2.81 29.81 -16.56
CA MET A 1 3.31 29.66 -15.17
C MET A 1 2.15 29.25 -14.27
N HIS A 2 2.30 28.10 -13.59
CA HIS A 2 1.45 27.55 -12.51
C HIS A 2 0.01 28.05 -12.39
N VAL A 3 -0.94 27.33 -13.00
CA VAL A 3 -2.34 27.37 -12.54
C VAL A 3 -2.43 26.53 -11.25
N GLY A 4 -2.62 27.23 -10.14
CA GLY A 4 -2.48 26.71 -8.78
C GLY A 4 -3.46 25.59 -8.43
N GLY A 5 -2.90 24.50 -7.88
CA GLY A 5 -3.25 24.11 -6.52
C GLY A 5 -4.52 23.29 -6.25
N LEU A 6 -5.11 22.57 -7.23
CA LEU A 6 -6.32 21.77 -6.93
C LEU A 6 -6.43 20.37 -7.57
N HIS A 7 -5.36 19.72 -8.04
CA HIS A 7 -5.57 18.43 -8.73
C HIS A 7 -4.51 17.33 -8.57
N ILE A 8 -3.55 17.46 -7.66
CA ILE A 8 -2.63 16.36 -7.33
C ILE A 8 -3.14 15.58 -6.09
N SER A 9 -3.85 16.25 -5.17
CA SER A 9 -4.37 15.67 -3.92
C SER A 9 -5.55 14.70 -4.12
N ALA A 10 -6.36 14.88 -5.17
CA ALA A 10 -7.46 13.97 -5.50
C ALA A 10 -7.00 12.68 -6.20
N PHE A 11 -5.97 12.79 -7.07
CA PHE A 11 -5.36 11.64 -7.74
C PHE A 11 -4.60 10.70 -6.78
N ILE A 12 -3.92 11.26 -5.77
CA ILE A 12 -3.24 10.46 -4.73
C ILE A 12 -4.25 9.83 -3.76
N SER A 13 -5.41 10.45 -3.54
CA SER A 13 -6.47 9.90 -2.68
C SER A 13 -7.17 8.67 -3.28
N LEU A 14 -7.29 8.58 -4.61
CA LEU A 14 -7.89 7.42 -5.30
C LEU A 14 -6.96 6.18 -5.28
N LEU A 15 -5.65 6.38 -5.39
CA LEU A 15 -4.67 5.28 -5.35
C LEU A 15 -4.57 4.59 -3.98
N SER A 16 -5.08 5.24 -2.94
CA SER A 16 -4.94 4.77 -1.56
C SER A 16 -6.11 3.88 -1.08
N LEU A 17 -7.12 3.65 -1.93
CA LEU A 17 -8.30 2.83 -1.66
C LEU A 17 -8.19 1.39 -2.20
N GLY A 18 -7.00 0.96 -2.65
CA GLY A 18 -6.83 -0.38 -3.25
C GLY A 18 -7.49 -0.51 -4.62
N LEU A 19 -7.65 0.59 -5.36
CA LEU A 19 -8.09 0.56 -6.75
C LEU A 19 -6.94 0.08 -7.66
N ILE A 20 -7.24 -0.83 -8.58
CA ILE A 20 -6.33 -1.21 -9.67
C ILE A 20 -6.69 -0.36 -10.88
N CYS A 21 -5.71 0.37 -11.42
CA CYS A 21 -5.91 1.24 -12.58
C CYS A 21 -5.36 0.60 -13.85
N GLU A 22 -6.24 0.40 -14.83
CA GLU A 22 -5.86 -0.07 -16.16
C GLU A 22 -5.93 1.08 -17.17
N LYS A 23 -4.92 1.19 -18.04
CA LYS A 23 -4.85 2.21 -19.08
C LYS A 23 -5.78 1.83 -20.24
N SER A 24 -6.64 2.75 -20.66
CA SER A 24 -7.50 2.58 -21.84
C SER A 24 -6.66 2.46 -23.12
N SER A 25 -7.20 1.77 -24.12
CA SER A 25 -6.57 1.55 -25.43
C SER A 25 -6.16 2.85 -26.14
N ASP A 26 -6.88 3.93 -25.88
CA ASP A 26 -6.63 5.26 -26.46
C ASP A 26 -5.39 5.93 -25.84
N GLY A 27 -4.93 5.42 -24.71
CA GLY A 27 -3.81 5.91 -23.93
C GLY A 27 -4.01 7.29 -23.27
N LEU A 28 -5.20 7.86 -23.45
CA LEU A 28 -5.61 9.16 -22.92
C LEU A 28 -6.37 9.06 -21.60
N SER A 29 -6.88 7.88 -21.26
CA SER A 29 -7.68 7.64 -20.05
C SER A 29 -7.23 6.37 -19.33
N ALA A 30 -7.47 6.30 -18.02
CA ALA A 30 -7.26 5.11 -17.20
C ALA A 30 -8.50 4.89 -16.34
N LYS A 31 -8.96 3.63 -16.26
CA LYS A 31 -10.10 3.25 -15.43
C LYS A 31 -9.60 2.52 -14.20
N CYS A 32 -9.90 3.08 -13.03
CA CYS A 32 -9.55 2.50 -11.75
C CYS A 32 -10.77 1.73 -11.20
N MET A 33 -10.59 0.44 -10.89
CA MET A 33 -11.65 -0.46 -10.44
C MET A 33 -11.20 -1.26 -9.22
N CYS A 34 -12.13 -1.72 -8.39
CA CYS A 34 -11.82 -2.72 -7.38
C CYS A 34 -11.47 -4.06 -8.06
N PRO A 35 -10.45 -4.80 -7.57
CA PRO A 35 -10.20 -6.16 -8.04
C PRO A 35 -11.39 -7.06 -7.72
N LEU A 36 -12.01 -7.64 -8.76
CA LEU A 36 -13.14 -8.58 -8.64
C LEU A 36 -12.69 -9.99 -8.21
N SER A 37 -11.46 -10.37 -8.55
CA SER A 37 -10.89 -11.68 -8.22
C SER A 37 -9.36 -11.60 -8.15
N CYS A 38 -8.79 -12.42 -7.28
CA CYS A 38 -7.34 -12.55 -7.08
C CYS A 38 -6.83 -13.95 -7.47
N ASP A 39 -7.59 -14.65 -8.32
CA ASP A 39 -7.22 -15.97 -8.83
C ASP A 39 -5.94 -15.89 -9.68
N GLY A 40 -5.07 -16.90 -9.56
CA GLY A 40 -3.77 -16.93 -10.24
C GLY A 40 -2.73 -15.95 -9.69
N LYS A 41 -3.01 -15.22 -8.61
CA LYS A 41 -2.01 -14.40 -7.92
C LYS A 41 -1.17 -15.26 -6.97
N PRO A 42 0.15 -15.03 -6.90
CA PRO A 42 0.99 -15.77 -5.98
C PRO A 42 0.58 -15.50 -4.54
N ASP A 43 0.71 -16.53 -3.71
CA ASP A 43 0.55 -16.42 -2.26
C ASP A 43 1.78 -15.70 -1.71
N GLN A 44 1.62 -14.42 -1.37
CA GLN A 44 2.67 -13.54 -0.89
C GLN A 44 2.10 -12.77 0.27
N MET A 45 2.15 -13.37 1.45
CA MET A 45 1.57 -12.79 2.65
C MET A 45 2.10 -11.36 2.88
N VAL A 46 1.20 -10.44 3.18
CA VAL A 46 1.52 -9.04 3.46
C VAL A 46 0.78 -8.55 4.70
N CYS A 47 1.41 -7.65 5.43
CA CYS A 47 0.76 -6.94 6.53
C CYS A 47 0.20 -5.62 6.03
N GLY A 48 -1.09 -5.40 6.24
CA GLY A 48 -1.75 -4.14 5.97
C GLY A 48 -1.45 -3.09 7.04
N SER A 49 -1.57 -1.82 6.67
CA SER A 49 -1.47 -0.67 7.58
C SER A 49 -2.57 -0.61 8.63
N ASP A 50 -3.59 -1.45 8.50
CA ASP A 50 -4.62 -1.71 9.49
C ASP A 50 -4.22 -2.78 10.52
N GLY A 51 -3.00 -3.30 10.44
CA GLY A 51 -2.46 -4.32 11.34
C GLY A 51 -2.99 -5.73 11.08
N LYS A 52 -3.62 -5.95 9.91
CA LYS A 52 -4.17 -7.25 9.52
C LYS A 52 -3.33 -7.90 8.43
N ASP A 53 -3.18 -9.22 8.51
CA ASP A 53 -2.56 -10.01 7.46
C ASP A 53 -3.49 -10.23 6.27
N TYR A 54 -2.89 -10.22 5.08
CA TYR A 54 -3.54 -10.52 3.82
C TYR A 54 -2.71 -11.54 3.05
N ARG A 55 -3.39 -12.49 2.40
CA ARG A 55 -2.77 -13.57 1.63
C ARG A 55 -1.87 -13.08 0.50
N ASN A 56 -2.24 -11.95 -0.09
CA ASN A 56 -1.46 -11.22 -1.09
C ASN A 56 -1.93 -9.76 -1.20
N GLU A 57 -1.17 -8.96 -1.96
CA GLU A 57 -1.49 -7.54 -2.22
C GLU A 57 -2.85 -7.36 -2.92
N CYS A 58 -3.27 -8.34 -3.74
CA CYS A 58 -4.55 -8.26 -4.42
C CYS A 58 -5.72 -8.35 -3.43
N GLU A 59 -5.66 -9.28 -2.46
CA GLU A 59 -6.70 -9.40 -1.42
C GLU A 59 -6.73 -8.17 -0.51
N LEU A 60 -5.56 -7.61 -0.18
CA LEU A 60 -5.47 -6.34 0.54
C LEU A 60 -6.19 -5.22 -0.22
N HIS A 61 -5.90 -5.05 -1.51
CA HIS A 61 -6.54 -4.05 -2.35
C HIS A 61 -8.04 -4.29 -2.52
N GLN A 62 -8.47 -5.55 -2.67
CA GLN A 62 -9.88 -5.90 -2.73
C GLN A 62 -10.60 -5.47 -1.45
N GLN A 63 -10.02 -5.78 -0.29
CA GLN A 63 -10.60 -5.44 0.99
C GLN A 63 -10.61 -3.94 1.24
N ALA A 64 -9.53 -3.24 0.91
CA ALA A 64 -9.44 -1.78 0.97
C ALA A 64 -10.58 -1.13 0.16
N CYS A 65 -10.76 -1.59 -1.08
CA CYS A 65 -11.76 -1.05 -1.99
C CYS A 65 -13.19 -1.38 -1.55
N LYS A 66 -13.45 -2.62 -1.14
CA LYS A 66 -14.77 -3.10 -0.69
C LYS A 66 -15.24 -2.40 0.59
N ASN A 67 -14.33 -2.10 1.52
CA ASN A 67 -14.68 -1.46 2.79
C ASN A 67 -14.49 0.06 2.75
N GLN A 68 -14.12 0.63 1.60
CA GLN A 68 -13.75 2.04 1.46
C GLN A 68 -12.72 2.47 2.52
N LYS A 69 -11.77 1.58 2.82
CA LYS A 69 -10.70 1.82 3.77
C LYS A 69 -9.40 2.09 3.02
N ASN A 70 -8.62 3.00 3.58
CA ASN A 70 -7.27 3.28 3.12
C ASN A 70 -6.31 2.27 3.74
N ILE A 71 -6.18 1.11 3.11
CA ILE A 71 -5.27 0.04 3.59
C ILE A 71 -4.15 -0.06 2.58
N ARG A 72 -2.92 0.08 3.07
CA ARG A 72 -1.69 -0.02 2.28
C ARG A 72 -0.86 -1.18 2.82
N VAL A 73 0.01 -1.75 1.99
CA VAL A 73 1.02 -2.69 2.48
C VAL A 73 1.97 -1.94 3.41
N GLN A 74 2.06 -2.39 4.66
CA GLN A 74 3.00 -1.90 5.66
C GLN A 74 4.34 -2.64 5.54
N PHE A 75 4.30 -3.97 5.35
CA PHE A 75 5.47 -4.80 5.10
C PHE A 75 5.09 -6.12 4.41
N GLN A 76 6.06 -6.74 3.72
CA GLN A 76 5.95 -8.13 3.26
C GLN A 76 6.07 -9.08 4.47
N GLY A 77 5.18 -10.07 4.56
CA GLY A 77 5.08 -11.02 5.66
C GLY A 77 3.87 -10.80 6.58
N PRO A 78 3.67 -11.70 7.57
CA PRO A 78 2.55 -11.65 8.51
C PRO A 78 2.67 -10.53 9.55
N CYS A 79 1.56 -9.89 9.90
CA CYS A 79 1.54 -8.93 11.01
C CYS A 79 1.93 -9.61 12.33
N GLY A 80 2.86 -9.01 13.09
CA GLY A 80 3.27 -9.53 14.40
C GLY A 80 4.58 -10.32 14.41
N GLU A 81 5.08 -10.75 13.24
CA GLU A 81 6.52 -10.91 13.10
C GLU A 81 7.10 -9.50 13.01
N SER A 82 7.49 -8.96 14.17
CA SER A 82 8.35 -7.78 14.23
C SER A 82 9.47 -8.03 13.24
N SER A 83 9.46 -7.29 12.13
CA SER A 83 10.46 -7.42 11.09
C SER A 83 11.83 -7.50 11.76
N PRO A 84 12.70 -8.45 11.40
CA PRO A 84 14.01 -8.59 12.04
C PRO A 84 14.89 -7.34 11.90
N LEU A 85 14.42 -6.30 11.20
CA LEU A 85 15.05 -4.99 11.05
C LEU A 85 14.72 -4.00 12.18
N LEU A 86 13.69 -4.23 12.99
CA LEU A 86 13.38 -3.43 14.18
C LEU A 86 14.54 -3.40 15.19
N PRO A 87 15.19 -4.53 15.55
CA PRO A 87 16.37 -4.48 16.39
C PRO A 87 17.57 -3.78 15.70
N PHE A 88 17.74 -3.87 14.37
CA PHE A 88 18.87 -3.21 13.71
C PHE A 88 18.72 -1.68 13.61
N LEU A 89 17.53 -1.17 13.28
CA LEU A 89 17.31 0.29 13.15
C LEU A 89 17.26 1.01 14.51
N LEU A 90 16.72 0.37 15.56
CA LEU A 90 16.77 0.92 16.92
C LEU A 90 18.20 0.94 17.47
N VAL A 91 19.01 -0.11 17.23
CA VAL A 91 20.41 -0.16 17.67
C VAL A 91 21.26 0.90 16.95
N SER A 92 21.04 1.14 15.65
CA SER A 92 21.73 2.22 14.94
C SER A 92 21.37 3.62 15.47
N CYS A 93 20.12 3.85 15.90
CA CYS A 93 19.73 5.13 16.48
C CYS A 93 20.32 5.34 17.88
N PHE A 94 20.33 4.32 18.74
CA PHE A 94 20.97 4.39 20.06
C PHE A 94 22.49 4.60 19.99
N LEU A 95 23.18 3.97 19.04
CA LEU A 95 24.63 4.14 18.86
C LEU A 95 25.02 5.51 18.29
N LEU A 96 24.16 6.14 17.47
CA LEU A 96 24.44 7.46 16.89
C LEU A 96 24.15 8.64 17.83
N VAL A 97 23.24 8.48 18.80
CA VAL A 97 22.90 9.56 19.76
C VAL A 97 23.75 9.48 21.04
N GLY A 98 24.44 8.37 21.30
CA GLY A 98 25.18 8.10 22.54
C GLY A 98 26.70 8.34 22.50
N GLN A 99 27.22 9.17 21.59
CA GLN A 99 28.65 9.54 21.53
C GLN A 99 28.81 11.06 21.40
N SER A 100 28.47 11.76 22.47
CA SER A 100 28.84 13.17 22.69
C SER A 100 28.81 13.47 24.18
#